data_AF-A0A952SK50-F1
#
_entry.id   AF-A0A952SK50-F1
#
_cell.length_a   1.000
_cell.length_b   1.000
_cell.length_c   1.000
_cell.angle_alpha   90.00
_cell.angle_beta   90.00
_cell.angle_gamma   90.00
#
_symmetry.space_group_name_H-M   'P 1'
#
loop_
_entity.id
_entity.type
_entity.pdbx_description
1 polymer ?
#
loop_
_entity_poly.entity_id
_entity_poly.type
_entity_poly.pdbx_seq_one_letter_code
_entity_poly.pdbx_strand_id
1 'polypeptide(L)' 'MTDPNTEAARVVRETTKEKSLPPDLEAAWAEWSKAIKGVDERGWTLLRAAFEAGWDTGRQSSS' A
#
# COMPACT_ATOMS: atom_id res chain seq x y z
N MET A 1 22.15 -23.02 -10.44
CA MET A 1 20.72 -22.67 -10.51
C MET A 1 20.36 -22.03 -9.20
N THR A 2 19.90 -20.78 -9.21
CA THR A 2 19.41 -20.12 -7.99
C THR A 2 18.10 -20.77 -7.58
N ASP A 3 17.94 -21.11 -6.31
CA ASP A 3 16.70 -21.68 -5.79
C ASP A 3 15.54 -20.69 -6.06
N PRO A 4 14.44 -21.14 -6.70
CA PRO A 4 13.33 -20.26 -7.05
C PRO A 4 12.70 -19.57 -5.84
N ASN A 5 12.73 -20.21 -4.67
CA ASN A 5 12.17 -19.65 -3.44
C ASN A 5 13.06 -18.51 -2.91
N THR A 6 14.38 -18.62 -3.07
CA THR A 6 15.35 -17.59 -2.70
C THR A 6 15.20 -16.35 -3.57
N GLU A 7 14.99 -16.51 -4.88
CA GLU A 7 14.68 -15.39 -5.77
C GLU A 7 13.32 -14.76 -5.47
N ALA A 8 12.28 -15.58 -5.28
CA ALA A 8 10.97 -15.06 -4.91
C ALA A 8 11.02 -14.27 -3.59
N ALA A 9 11.70 -14.80 -2.57
CA ALA A 9 11.90 -14.12 -1.29
C ALA A 9 12.68 -12.81 -1.46
N ARG A 10 13.70 -12.78 -2.32
CA ARG A 10 14.47 -11.56 -2.62
C ARG A 10 13.59 -10.50 -3.28
N VAL A 11 12.85 -10.86 -4.32
CA VAL A 11 11.95 -9.95 -5.05
C VAL A 11 10.86 -9.42 -4.14
N VAL A 12 10.24 -10.28 -3.32
CA VAL A 12 9.24 -9.85 -2.33
C VAL A 12 9.88 -8.87 -1.35
N ARG A 13 11.06 -9.15 -0.82
CA ARG A 13 11.74 -8.29 0.16
C ARG A 13 12.22 -6.95 -0.43
N GLU A 14 12.59 -6.92 -1.70
CA GLU A 14 12.95 -5.70 -2.42
C GLU A 14 11.73 -4.84 -2.75
N THR A 15 10.57 -5.47 -3.02
CA THR A 15 9.31 -4.78 -3.31
C THR A 15 8.54 -4.37 -2.05
N THR A 16 8.75 -5.05 -0.92
CA THR A 16 8.16 -4.71 0.40
C THR A 16 9.07 -3.88 1.29
N LYS A 17 10.26 -3.49 0.83
CA LYS A 17 11.06 -2.46 1.52
C LYS A 17 10.14 -1.26 1.72
N GLU A 18 9.81 -0.97 2.98
CA GLU A 18 8.92 0.10 3.41
C GLU A 18 9.20 1.36 2.61
N LYS A 19 8.42 1.54 1.55
CA LYS A 19 8.43 2.78 0.82
C LYS A 19 7.58 3.67 1.68
N SER A 20 8.20 4.49 2.52
CA SER A 20 7.49 5.53 3.26
C SER A 20 6.57 6.22 2.27
N LEU A 21 5.28 6.16 2.55
CA LEU A 21 4.29 6.64 1.62
C LEU A 21 4.52 8.15 1.43
N PRO A 22 4.26 8.69 0.22
CA PRO A 22 4.35 10.12 0.01
C PRO A 22 3.59 10.87 1.10
N PRO A 23 4.12 11.96 1.67
CA PRO A 23 3.45 12.71 2.76
C PRO A 23 2.00 13.08 2.44
N ASP A 24 1.72 13.37 1.17
CA ASP A 24 0.37 13.70 0.69
C ASP A 24 -0.59 12.49 0.74
N LEU A 25 -0.08 11.28 0.48
CA LEU A 25 -0.85 10.03 0.55
C LEU A 25 -1.16 9.67 2.01
N GLU A 26 -0.21 9.90 2.91
CA GLU A 26 -0.43 9.75 4.36
C GLU A 26 -1.50 10.70 4.88
N ALA A 27 -1.44 11.98 4.50
CA ALA A 27 -2.44 12.97 4.88
C ALA A 27 -3.84 12.62 4.32
N ALA A 28 -3.93 12.22 3.06
CA ALA A 28 -5.18 11.84 2.43
C ALA A 28 -5.81 10.60 3.08
N TRP A 29 -4.99 9.62 3.44
CA TRP A 29 -5.44 8.45 4.19
C TRP A 29 -5.90 8.78 5.60
N ALA A 30 -5.14 9.61 6.32
CA ALA A 30 -5.49 10.03 7.68
C ALA A 30 -6.83 10.77 7.70
N GLU A 31 -7.17 11.52 6.65
CA GLU A 31 -8.47 12.18 6.54
C GLU A 31 -9.59 11.22 6.16
N TRP A 32 -9.38 10.38 5.16
CA TRP A 32 -10.38 9.42 4.70
C TRP A 32 -10.72 8.36 5.76
N SER A 33 -9.72 7.85 6.46
CA SER A 33 -9.88 6.83 7.51
C SER A 33 -10.71 7.32 8.71
N LYS A 34 -10.75 8.63 9.01
CA LYS A 34 -11.56 9.18 10.12
C LYS A 34 -13.05 8.89 9.97
N ALA A 35 -13.55 8.81 8.74
CA ALA A 35 -14.95 8.54 8.44
C ALA A 35 -15.35 7.07 8.64
N ILE A 36 -14.38 6.16 8.72
CA ILE A 36 -14.60 4.72 8.80
C ILE A 36 -14.68 4.29 10.27
N LYS A 37 -15.65 3.41 10.57
CA LYS A 37 -15.91 2.87 11.91
C LYS A 37 -16.15 1.37 11.83
N GLY A 38 -15.89 0.65 12.92
CA GLY A 38 -16.21 -0.78 13.04
C GLY A 38 -15.36 -1.73 12.21
N VAL A 39 -14.17 -1.30 11.79
CA VAL A 39 -13.24 -2.11 11.00
C VAL A 39 -12.16 -2.70 11.91
N ASP A 40 -11.92 -4.00 11.77
CA ASP A 40 -10.85 -4.71 12.48
C ASP A 40 -9.48 -4.50 11.82
N GLU A 41 -8.42 -5.01 12.46
CA GLU A 41 -7.05 -4.82 11.97
C GLU A 41 -6.83 -5.33 10.54
N ARG A 42 -7.43 -6.48 10.19
CA ARG A 42 -7.30 -7.07 8.83
C ARG A 42 -8.02 -6.23 7.79
N GLY A 43 -9.20 -5.72 8.14
CA GLY A 43 -9.95 -4.80 7.30
C GLY A 43 -9.20 -3.49 7.08
N TRP A 44 -8.52 -2.96 8.10
CA TRP A 44 -7.68 -1.77 7.95
C TRP A 44 -6.52 -1.99 6.99
N THR A 45 -5.85 -3.14 7.04
CA THR A 45 -4.80 -3.50 6.08
C THR A 45 -5.32 -3.53 4.65
N LEU A 46 -6.50 -4.13 4.42
CA LEU A 46 -7.12 -4.18 3.09
C LEU A 46 -7.54 -2.81 2.58
N LEU A 47 -8.17 -2.00 3.43
CA LEU A 47 -8.56 -0.63 3.07
C LEU A 47 -7.34 0.22 2.72
N ARG A 48 -6.23 0.03 3.44
CA ARG A 48 -4.97 0.74 3.19
C ARG A 48 -4.39 0.38 1.83
N ALA A 49 -4.28 -0.91 1.53
CA ALA A 49 -3.82 -1.38 0.22
C ALA A 49 -4.72 -0.89 -0.93
N ALA A 50 -6.05 -0.91 -0.75
CA ALA A 50 -6.99 -0.43 -1.74
C ALA A 50 -6.89 1.09 -1.97
N PHE A 51 -6.69 1.86 -0.90
CA PHE A 51 -6.53 3.31 -0.98
C PHE A 51 -5.24 3.70 -1.71
N GLU A 52 -4.13 3.03 -1.40
CA GLU A 52 -2.84 3.23 -2.07
C GLU A 52 -2.94 2.91 -3.58
N ALA A 53 -3.54 1.77 -3.95
CA ALA A 53 -3.74 1.39 -5.34
C ALA A 53 -4.64 2.39 -6.11
N GLY A 54 -5.70 2.88 -5.47
CA GLY A 54 -6.58 3.90 -6.05
C GLY A 54 -5.89 5.24 -6.25
N TRP A 55 -5.06 5.67 -5.30
CA TRP A 55 -4.29 6.90 -5.38
C TRP A 55 -3.27 6.88 -6.52
N ASP A 56 -2.52 5.77 -6.66
CA ASP A 56 -1.55 5.60 -7.75
C ASP A 56 -2.23 5.63 -9.13
N THR A 57 -3.42 5.02 -9.25
CA THR A 57 -4.22 5.05 -10.49
C THR A 57 -4.70 6.47 -10.81
N GLY A 58 -5.14 7.23 -9.80
CA GLY A 58 -5.55 8.63 -9.97
C GLY A 58 -4.42 9.55 -10.42
N ARG A 59 -3.20 9.34 -9.90
CA ARG A 59 -2.01 10.08 -10.34
C ARG A 59 -1.58 9.72 -11.77
N GLN A 60 -1.65 8.45 -12.15
CA GLN A 60 -1.31 8.00 -13.50
C GLN A 60 -2.30 8.51 -14.55
N SER A 61 -3.58 8.65 -14.19
CA SER A 61 -4.64 9.17 -15.08
C SER A 61 -4.58 10.69 -15.27
N SER A 62 -3.77 11.39 -14.47
CA SER A 62 -3.63 12.85 -14.47
C SER A 62 -2.33 13.34 -15.14
N SER A 63 -1.57 12.45 -15.79
CA SER A 63 -0.37 12.77 -16.59
C SER A 63 -0.65 12.75 -18.09
#